data_AF-A0A3D3F2E3-F1
#
_entry.id   AF-A0A3D3F2E3-F1
#
_cell.length_a   1.000
_cell.length_b   1.000
_cell.length_c   1.000
_cell.angle_alpha   90.00
_cell.angle_beta   90.00
_cell.angle_gamma   90.00
#
_symmetry.space_group_name_H-M   'P 1'
#
loop_
_entity.id
_entity.type
_entity.pdbx_description
1 polymer ?
#
loop_
_entity_poly.entity_id
_entity_poly.type
_entity_poly.pdbx_seq_one_letter_code
_entity_poly.pdbx_strand_id
1 'polypeptide(L)'
;VVQLYTRQLTASVTRPVKELKGFRKIALKAGETQQVTFELTPEDLAFYGIEGKKKAEAGALKLWVAQHSADDTNEISFSIQ
;
A
#
# COMPACT_ATOMS: atom_id res chain seq x y z
N VAL A 1 12.30 -3.20 9.91
CA VAL A 1 11.05 -3.78 9.37
C VAL A 1 10.71 -3.00 8.11
N VAL A 2 10.40 -3.68 7.02
CA VAL A 2 9.99 -3.03 5.75
C VAL A 2 8.47 -3.01 5.70
N GLN A 3 7.87 -1.86 5.38
CA GLN A 3 6.42 -1.64 5.45
C GLN A 3 5.88 -1.18 4.09
N LEU A 4 4.71 -1.67 3.71
CA LEU A 4 4.02 -1.32 2.48
C LEU A 4 2.77 -0.51 2.79
N TYR A 5 2.71 0.71 2.27
CA TYR A 5 1.56 1.59 2.41
C TYR A 5 0.91 1.86 1.06
N THR A 6 -0.41 2.09 1.08
CA THR A 6 -1.17 2.55 -0.08
C THR A 6 -2.04 3.74 0.27
N ARG A 7 -2.30 4.60 -0.71
CA ARG A 7 -3.27 5.69 -0.64
C ARG A 7 -4.08 5.69 -1.91
N GLN A 8 -5.39 5.72 -1.77
CA GLN A 8 -6.28 5.93 -2.90
C GLN A 8 -6.54 7.42 -3.08
N LEU A 9 -6.24 7.95 -4.26
CA LEU A 9 -6.39 9.39 -4.56
C LEU A 9 -7.84 9.74 -4.91
N THR A 10 -8.54 8.81 -5.55
CA THR A 10 -9.94 8.95 -5.93
C THR A 10 -10.70 7.72 -5.47
N ALA A 11 -11.70 7.93 -4.61
CA ALA A 11 -12.58 6.89 -4.09
C ALA A 11 -13.97 7.46 -3.86
N SER A 12 -15.00 6.62 -3.93
CA SER A 12 -16.40 6.99 -3.66
C SER A 12 -16.66 7.44 -2.22
N VAL A 13 -15.78 7.09 -1.29
CA VAL A 13 -15.85 7.48 0.12
C VAL A 13 -14.50 8.02 0.60
N THR A 14 -14.51 8.78 1.68
CA THR A 14 -13.27 9.27 2.30
C THR A 14 -12.43 8.09 2.79
N ARG A 15 -11.16 8.07 2.40
CA ARG A 15 -10.19 7.03 2.78
C ARG A 15 -9.00 7.62 3.55
N PRO A 16 -8.30 6.81 4.36
CA PRO A 16 -7.07 7.24 5.02
C PRO A 16 -6.01 7.72 4.02
N VAL A 17 -5.20 8.69 4.44
CA VAL A 17 -4.08 9.22 3.65
C VAL A 17 -3.00 8.17 3.41
N LYS A 18 -2.80 7.23 4.35
CA LYS A 18 -1.96 6.04 4.17
C LYS A 18 -2.57 4.86 4.92
N GLU A 19 -2.65 3.73 4.25
CA GLU A 19 -3.08 2.45 4.84
C GLU A 19 -1.94 1.44 4.77
N LEU A 20 -1.61 0.80 5.89
CA LEU A 20 -0.64 -0.29 5.91
C LEU A 20 -1.27 -1.53 5.26
N LYS A 21 -0.70 -2.01 4.15
CA LYS A 21 -1.15 -3.22 3.45
C LYS A 21 -0.31 -4.44 3.77
N GLY A 22 0.94 -4.23 4.17
CA GLY A 22 1.79 -5.34 4.55
C GLY A 22 3.07 -4.88 5.23
N PHE A 23 3.73 -5.81 5.91
CA PHE A 23 5.08 -5.60 6.41
C PHE A 23 5.87 -6.90 6.37
N ARG A 24 7.20 -6.77 6.38
CA ARG A 24 8.15 -7.87 6.49
C ARG A 24 9.21 -7.52 7.51
N LYS A 25 9.37 -8.39 8.52
CA LYS A 25 10.51 -8.35 9.44
C LYS A 25 11.62 -9.17 8.80
N ILE A 26 12.74 -8.51 8.52
CA ILE A 26 13.95 -9.14 7.97
C ILE A 26 15.08 -8.97 8.97
N ALA A 27 15.93 -9.97 9.06
CA ALA A 27 17.19 -9.92 9.79
C ALA A 27 18.31 -9.95 8.75
N LEU A 28 19.24 -9.00 8.83
CA LEU A 28 20.38 -8.89 7.92
C LEU A 28 21.66 -8.92 8.75
N LYS A 29 22.66 -9.65 8.26
CA LYS A 29 24.03 -9.55 8.77
C LYS A 29 24.69 -8.28 8.22
N ALA A 30 25.81 -7.88 8.83
CA ALA A 30 26.60 -6.76 8.33
C ALA A 30 27.04 -7.02 6.87
N GLY A 31 26.71 -6.09 5.98
CA GLY A 31 27.00 -6.19 4.54
C GLY A 31 26.03 -7.07 3.74
N GLU A 32 25.03 -7.69 4.37
CA GLU A 32 24.03 -8.50 3.68
C GLU A 32 22.97 -7.61 3.00
N THR A 33 22.53 -8.02 1.81
CA THR A 33 21.42 -7.41 1.09
C THR A 33 20.38 -8.47 0.77
N GLN A 34 19.10 -8.17 1.00
CA GLN A 34 17.99 -9.08 0.72
C GLN A 34 16.93 -8.38 -0.12
N GLN A 35 16.43 -9.07 -1.14
CA GLN A 35 15.29 -8.62 -1.91
C GLN A 35 14.00 -8.89 -1.13
N VAL A 36 13.15 -7.87 -0.99
CA VAL A 36 11.83 -7.99 -0.36
C VAL A 36 10.77 -7.75 -1.42
N THR A 37 9.89 -8.72 -1.58
CA THR A 37 8.77 -8.66 -2.52
C THR A 37 7.46 -8.56 -1.76
N PHE A 38 6.60 -7.64 -2.19
CA PHE A 38 5.21 -7.58 -1.78
C PHE A 38 4.33 -7.87 -2.99
N GLU A 39 3.28 -8.66 -2.76
CA GLU A 39 2.24 -8.91 -3.74
C GLU A 39 1.00 -8.13 -3.29
N LEU A 40 0.38 -7.41 -4.23
CA LEU A 40 -0.86 -6.70 -4.02
C LEU A 40 -1.89 -7.22 -5.01
N THR A 41 -3.00 -7.69 -4.46
CA THR A 41 -4.17 -8.11 -5.23
C THR A 41 -5.23 -7.00 -5.19
N PRO A 42 -6.18 -6.99 -6.13
CA PRO A 42 -7.33 -6.09 -6.04
C PRO A 42 -8.09 -6.22 -4.71
N GLU A 43 -8.12 -7.42 -4.11
CA GLU A 43 -8.79 -7.62 -2.83
C GLU A 43 -8.13 -6.86 -1.67
N ASP A 44 -6.81 -6.69 -1.69
CA ASP A 44 -6.06 -5.90 -0.68
C ASP A 44 -6.40 -4.40 -0.76
N LEU A 45 -6.80 -3.95 -1.96
CA LEU A 45 -7.15 -2.57 -2.26
C LEU A 45 -8.66 -2.31 -2.10
N ALA A 46 -9.46 -3.37 -2.05
CA ALA A 46 -10.90 -3.30 -1.93
C ALA A 46 -11.36 -2.76 -0.57
N PHE A 47 -12.40 -1.94 -0.61
CA PHE A 47 -13.01 -1.35 0.58
C PHE A 47 -14.53 -1.32 0.44
N TYR A 48 -15.22 -1.07 1.56
CA TYR A 48 -16.67 -0.92 1.56
C TYR A 48 -17.05 0.49 1.11
N GLY A 49 -17.71 0.58 -0.05
CA GLY A 49 -18.31 1.83 -0.51
C GLY A 49 -19.66 2.11 0.17
N ILE A 50 -20.34 3.18 -0.26
CA ILE A 50 -21.65 3.61 0.27
C ILE A 50 -22.72 2.50 0.14
N GLU A 51 -22.60 1.66 -0.89
CA GLU A 51 -23.52 0.54 -1.14
C GLU A 51 -23.32 -0.67 -0.21
N GLY A 52 -22.35 -0.62 0.72
CA GLY A 52 -22.03 -1.72 1.62
C GLY A 52 -21.35 -2.92 0.93
N LYS A 53 -20.93 -2.78 -0.32
CA LYS A 53 -20.21 -3.82 -1.07
C LYS A 53 -18.70 -3.57 -1.00
N LYS A 54 -17.93 -4.62 -0.68
CA LYS A 54 -16.47 -4.61 -0.75
C LYS A 54 -16.04 -4.73 -2.21
N LYS A 55 -15.45 -3.68 -2.78
CA LYS A 55 -14.92 -3.69 -4.14
C LYS A 55 -13.65 -2.84 -4.23
N ALA A 56 -12.75 -3.23 -5.13
CA ALA A 56 -11.68 -2.35 -5.56
C ALA A 56 -12.27 -1.36 -6.57
N GLU A 57 -12.02 -0.07 -6.37
CA GLU A 57 -12.46 0.94 -7.31
C GLU A 57 -11.31 1.32 -8.24
N ALA A 58 -11.64 1.48 -9.52
CA ALA A 58 -10.72 2.03 -10.50
C ALA A 58 -10.30 3.45 -10.11
N GLY A 59 -9.06 3.80 -10.40
CA GLY A 59 -8.52 5.11 -10.06
C GLY A 59 -7.04 5.09 -9.75
N ALA A 60 -6.51 6.30 -9.49
CA ALA A 60 -5.11 6.49 -9.17
C ALA A 60 -4.83 6.15 -7.70
N LEU A 61 -3.76 5.38 -7.49
CA LEU A 61 -3.23 5.02 -6.19
C LEU A 61 -1.77 5.43 -6.08
N LYS A 62 -1.37 5.75 -4.85
CA LYS A 62 0.02 5.88 -4.45
C LYS A 62 0.41 4.72 -3.54
N LEU A 63 1.67 4.34 -3.61
CA LEU A 63 2.26 3.26 -2.84
C LEU A 63 3.62 3.69 -2.30
N TRP A 64 3.94 3.26 -1.08
CA TRP A 64 5.25 3.48 -0.47
C TRP A 64 5.79 2.19 0.10
N VAL A 65 7.08 1.94 -0.14
CA VAL A 65 7.87 0.99 0.65
C VAL A 65 8.71 1.81 1.62
N ALA A 66 8.37 1.73 2.90
CA ALA A 66 8.77 2.70 3.92
C ALA A 66 9.29 2.03 5.20
N GLN A 67 10.08 2.78 5.97
CA GLN A 67 10.56 2.34 7.28
C GLN A 67 9.52 2.51 8.39
N HIS A 68 8.64 3.52 8.28
CA HIS A 68 7.56 3.85 9.22
C HIS A 68 6.45 4.67 8.52
N SER A 69 5.32 4.94 9.20
CA SER A 69 4.15 5.59 8.60
C SER A 69 4.39 7.02 8.09
N ALA A 70 5.23 7.78 8.79
CA ALA A 70 5.59 9.16 8.41
C ALA A 70 6.68 9.25 7.32
N ASP A 71 7.16 8.12 6.80
CA ASP A 71 8.18 8.10 5.76
C ASP A 71 7.47 8.22 4.39
N ASP A 72 7.71 9.35 3.73
CA ASP A 72 7.16 9.69 2.41
C ASP A 72 8.14 9.39 1.26
N THR A 73 9.28 8.74 1.55
CA THR A 73 10.25 8.34 0.53
C THR A 73 9.78 7.10 -0.24
N ASN A 74 10.35 6.85 -1.42
CA ASN A 74 10.03 5.71 -2.30
C ASN A 74 8.54 5.62 -2.69
N GLU A 75 7.93 6.78 -2.98
CA GLU A 75 6.58 6.86 -3.53
C GLU A 75 6.55 6.35 -4.98
N ILE A 76 5.57 5.53 -5.29
CA ILE A 76 5.22 5.12 -6.66
C ILE A 76 3.73 5.37 -6.87
N SER A 77 3.36 5.84 -8.06
CA SER A 77 1.96 6.02 -8.47
C SER A 77 1.59 5.03 -9.56
N PHE A 78 0.38 4.47 -9.48
CA PHE A 78 -0.20 3.60 -10.51
C PHE A 78 -1.72 3.74 -10.52
N SER A 79 -2.39 3.14 -11.51
CA SER A 79 -3.85 3.15 -11.60
C SER A 79 -4.42 1.75 -11.71
N ILE A 80 -5.55 1.51 -11.06
CA ILE A 80 -6.38 0.32 -11.29
C ILE A 80 -7.36 0.67 -12.41
N GLN A 81 -7.44 -0.18 -13.43
CA GLN A 81 -8.39 -0.08 -14.53
C GLN A 81 -9.70 -0.82 -14.22
#